data_AF-A0A1L8G1B9-F1
#
_entry.id   AF-A0A1L8G1B9-F1
#
_cell.length_a   1.000
_cell.length_b   1.000
_cell.length_c   1.000
_cell.angle_alpha   90.00
_cell.angle_beta   90.00
_cell.angle_gamma   90.00
#
_symmetry.space_group_name_H-M   'P 1'
#
loop_
_entity.id
_entity.type
_entity.pdbx_description
1 polymer ?
#
loop_
_entity_poly.entity_id
_entity_poly.type
_entity_poly.pdbx_seq_one_letter_code
_entity_poly.pdbx_strand_id
1 'polypeptide(L)'
;MSERSPSTSGTFQRSSAHNTSGSEADALSQSPDTGNRKVRRREKNRVAAQRSRKKQTQKADKLHEEYECLEQENSSLKKEIGKLSDELKHLSQILKDHEQICPYLHCPVNYVTMPRVTDTVPGSLPR
;
A
#
# COMPACT_ATOMS: atom_id res chain seq x y z
N MET A 1 -19.00 -0.93 -24.79
CA MET A 1 -19.54 -2.00 -23.93
C MET A 1 -18.49 -2.36 -22.91
N SER A 2 -18.59 -1.82 -21.69
CA SER A 2 -17.77 -2.24 -20.56
C SER A 2 -18.66 -2.18 -19.33
N GLU A 3 -18.94 -3.36 -18.80
CA GLU A 3 -19.92 -3.66 -17.77
C GLU A 3 -19.48 -3.05 -16.44
N ARG A 4 -20.40 -2.31 -15.80
CA ARG A 4 -20.23 -1.79 -14.44
C ARG A 4 -20.63 -2.89 -13.47
N SER A 5 -19.67 -3.49 -12.77
CA SER A 5 -19.94 -4.48 -11.74
C SER A 5 -20.76 -3.86 -10.59
N PRO A 6 -21.78 -4.55 -10.05
CA PRO A 6 -22.60 -4.02 -8.97
C PRO A 6 -21.86 -4.10 -7.63
N SER A 7 -21.85 -2.96 -6.93
CA SER A 7 -21.38 -2.83 -5.55
C SER A 7 -22.27 -3.71 -4.66
N THR A 8 -21.70 -4.76 -4.05
CA THR A 8 -22.40 -5.61 -3.11
C THR A 8 -22.74 -4.79 -1.87
N SER A 9 -24.01 -4.40 -1.78
CA SER A 9 -24.57 -3.73 -0.61
C SER A 9 -24.69 -4.78 0.49
N GLY A 10 -23.72 -4.83 1.40
CA GLY A 10 -23.81 -5.63 2.60
C GLY A 10 -25.01 -5.20 3.42
N THR A 11 -26.08 -6.00 3.34
CA THR A 11 -27.30 -5.80 4.14
C THR A 11 -26.97 -6.15 5.59
N PHE A 12 -26.71 -5.13 6.41
CA PHE A 12 -26.68 -5.30 7.86
C PHE A 12 -28.10 -5.55 8.35
N GLN A 13 -28.43 -6.81 8.62
CA GLN A 13 -29.61 -7.17 9.40
C GLN A 13 -29.45 -6.59 10.80
N ARG A 14 -30.14 -5.47 11.05
CA ARG A 14 -30.32 -4.96 12.41
C ARG A 14 -31.42 -5.79 13.05
N SER A 15 -31.02 -6.81 13.81
CA SER A 15 -31.92 -7.53 14.71
C SER A 15 -32.55 -6.52 15.68
N SER A 16 -33.85 -6.31 15.52
CA SER A 16 -34.69 -5.53 16.43
C SER A 16 -34.81 -6.34 17.72
N ALA A 17 -34.02 -6.01 18.73
CA ALA A 17 -34.30 -6.41 20.09
C ALA A 17 -35.27 -5.38 20.68
N HIS A 18 -36.56 -5.67 20.55
CA HIS A 18 -37.61 -5.05 21.34
C HIS A 18 -37.43 -5.57 22.77
N ASN A 19 -36.73 -4.78 23.58
CA ASN A 19 -36.79 -4.91 25.03
C ASN A 19 -37.44 -3.66 25.60
N THR A 20 -38.54 -3.96 26.27
CA THR A 20 -39.40 -3.11 27.08
C THR A 20 -38.64 -2.34 28.15
N SER A 21 -39.28 -1.24 28.57
CA SER A 21 -39.06 -0.54 29.85
C SER A 21 -37.96 0.52 29.84
N GLY A 22 -38.28 1.68 29.28
CA GLY A 22 -37.44 2.88 29.35
C GLY A 22 -38.26 4.16 29.51
N SER A 23 -39.28 4.17 30.38
CA SER A 23 -40.09 5.38 30.64
C SER A 23 -40.11 5.85 32.10
N GLU A 24 -39.33 5.25 33.00
CA GLU A 24 -39.38 5.60 34.44
C GLU A 24 -38.00 5.85 35.07
N ALA A 25 -37.04 6.39 34.30
CA ALA A 25 -35.74 6.79 34.84
C ALA A 25 -35.42 8.28 34.68
N ASP A 26 -36.30 9.07 34.05
CA ASP A 26 -36.10 10.53 33.89
C ASP A 26 -36.87 11.37 34.93
N ALA A 27 -37.72 10.75 35.76
CA ALA A 27 -38.49 11.46 36.79
C ALA A 27 -37.82 11.53 38.17
N LEU A 28 -36.75 10.76 38.43
CA LEU A 28 -36.05 10.73 39.73
C LEU A 28 -34.68 11.44 39.74
N SER A 29 -34.28 12.09 38.64
CA SER A 29 -32.97 12.77 38.50
C SER A 29 -33.04 14.30 38.63
N GLN A 30 -33.99 14.80 39.43
CA GLN A 30 -34.06 16.23 39.80
C GLN A 30 -33.32 16.53 41.11
N SER A 31 -32.38 15.68 41.54
CA SER A 31 -31.39 16.06 42.55
C SER A 31 -30.22 16.79 41.86
N PRO A 32 -29.80 17.98 42.32
CA PRO A 32 -28.70 18.77 41.74
C PRO A 32 -27.42 17.95 41.49
N ASP A 33 -27.17 16.94 42.31
CA ASP A 33 -26.00 16.06 42.22
C ASP A 33 -26.03 15.11 41.00
N THR A 34 -27.22 14.64 40.59
CA THR A 34 -27.39 13.72 39.46
C THR A 34 -27.20 14.41 38.10
N GLY A 35 -27.65 15.66 37.98
CA GLY A 35 -27.43 16.51 36.80
C GLY A 35 -25.93 16.78 36.58
N ASN A 36 -25.21 17.13 37.65
CA ASN A 36 -23.77 17.37 37.60
C ASN A 36 -22.98 16.12 37.17
N ARG A 37 -23.39 14.93 37.63
CA ARG A 37 -22.79 13.66 37.20
C ARG A 37 -23.03 13.38 35.70
N LYS A 38 -24.21 13.70 35.18
CA LYS A 38 -24.56 13.56 33.75
C LYS A 38 -23.73 14.50 32.87
N VAL A 39 -23.56 15.76 33.29
CA VAL A 39 -22.71 16.75 32.60
C VAL A 39 -21.25 16.27 32.57
N ARG A 40 -20.70 15.86 33.72
CA ARG A 40 -19.32 15.30 33.77
C ARG A 40 -19.15 14.07 32.88
N ARG A 41 -20.16 13.20 32.77
CA ARG A 41 -20.12 12.03 31.87
C ARG A 41 -20.13 12.44 30.40
N ARG A 42 -20.98 13.38 30.01
CA ARG A 42 -21.05 13.91 28.64
C ARG A 42 -19.73 14.56 28.24
N GLU A 43 -19.14 15.33 29.15
CA GLU A 43 -17.86 15.99 28.91
C GLU A 43 -16.71 14.98 28.72
N LYS A 44 -16.63 13.95 29.56
CA LYS A 44 -15.67 12.84 29.38
C LYS A 44 -15.87 12.13 28.04
N ASN A 45 -17.12 11.85 27.65
CA ASN A 45 -17.42 11.21 26.38
C ASN A 45 -17.09 12.10 25.18
N ARG A 46 -17.34 13.41 25.27
CA ARG A 46 -16.98 14.40 24.25
C ARG A 46 -15.48 14.38 23.98
N VAL A 47 -14.67 14.42 25.03
CA VAL A 47 -13.21 14.33 24.93
C VAL A 47 -12.77 12.96 24.38
N ALA A 48 -13.38 11.86 24.84
CA ALA A 48 -13.07 10.52 24.34
C ALA A 48 -13.39 10.36 22.84
N ALA A 49 -14.54 10.85 22.39
CA ALA A 49 -14.94 10.84 20.99
C ALA A 49 -14.01 11.70 20.13
N GLN A 50 -13.62 12.90 20.61
CA GLN A 50 -12.66 13.75 19.92
C GLN A 50 -11.29 13.07 19.79
N ARG A 51 -10.79 12.45 20.87
CA ARG A 51 -9.54 11.68 20.84
C ARG A 51 -9.61 10.49 19.89
N SER A 52 -10.73 9.77 19.87
CA SER A 52 -10.94 8.64 18.95
C SER A 52 -10.92 9.10 17.49
N ARG A 53 -11.64 10.18 17.16
CA ARG A 53 -11.63 10.76 15.82
C ARG A 53 -10.23 11.21 15.42
N LYS A 54 -9.53 11.95 16.29
CA LYS A 54 -8.15 12.39 16.04
C LYS A 54 -7.21 11.21 15.79
N LYS A 55 -7.30 10.14 16.61
CA LYS A 55 -6.49 8.93 16.43
C LYS A 55 -6.76 8.26 15.08
N GLN A 56 -8.02 8.25 14.64
CA GLN A 56 -8.38 7.67 13.35
C GLN A 56 -7.89 8.51 12.17
N THR A 57 -8.03 9.84 12.23
CA THR A 57 -7.46 10.75 11.23
C THR A 57 -5.94 10.59 11.16
N GLN A 58 -5.24 10.64 12.29
CA GLN A 58 -3.78 10.45 12.33
C GLN A 58 -3.32 9.11 11.75
N LYS A 59 -4.10 8.03 11.95
CA LYS A 59 -3.80 6.74 11.36
C LYS A 59 -3.93 6.79 9.83
N ALA A 60 -4.97 7.44 9.31
CA ALA A 60 -5.14 7.61 7.87
C ALA A 60 -4.02 8.47 7.27
N ASP A 61 -3.67 9.58 7.92
CA ASP A 61 -2.60 10.48 7.48
C ASP A 61 -1.26 9.75 7.42
N LYS A 62 -0.91 9.00 8.48
CA LYS A 62 0.33 8.22 8.53
C LYS A 62 0.41 7.15 7.43
N LEU A 63 -0.70 6.46 7.18
CA LEU A 63 -0.77 5.47 6.09
C LEU A 63 -0.61 6.13 4.71
N HIS A 64 -1.18 7.33 4.53
CA HIS A 64 -1.04 8.06 3.28
C HIS A 64 0.40 8.53 3.06
N GLU A 65 1.02 9.11 4.09
CA GLU A 65 2.43 9.54 4.04
C GLU A 65 3.38 8.36 3.73
N GLU A 66 3.18 7.21 4.39
CA GLU A 66 3.95 5.99 4.11
C GLU A 66 3.75 5.50 2.67
N TYR A 67 2.51 5.53 2.18
CA TYR A 67 2.19 5.17 0.79
C TYR A 67 2.90 6.10 -0.20
N GLU A 68 2.84 7.41 -0.01
CA GLU A 68 3.47 8.40 -0.89
C GLU A 68 5.00 8.24 -0.92
N CYS A 69 5.61 8.00 0.25
CA CYS A 69 7.04 7.72 0.34
C CYS A 69 7.44 6.48 -0.47
N LEU A 70 6.68 5.38 -0.32
CA LEU A 70 6.92 4.14 -1.06
C LEU A 70 6.69 4.30 -2.57
N GLU A 71 5.67 5.04 -2.98
CA GLU A 71 5.38 5.32 -4.39
C GLU A 71 6.52 6.14 -5.04
N GLN A 72 7.06 7.10 -4.31
CA GLN A 72 8.21 7.90 -4.74
C GLN A 72 9.49 7.04 -4.86
N GLU A 73 9.78 6.21 -3.87
CA GLU A 73 10.92 5.29 -3.91
C GLU A 73 10.78 4.28 -5.05
N ASN A 74 9.61 3.68 -5.21
CA ASN A 74 9.31 2.74 -6.29
C ASN A 74 9.52 3.39 -7.67
N SER A 75 9.04 4.62 -7.83
CA SER A 75 9.24 5.41 -9.05
C SER A 75 10.71 5.70 -9.33
N SER A 76 11.50 5.99 -8.28
CA SER A 76 12.95 6.18 -8.40
C SER A 76 13.66 4.91 -8.85
N LEU A 77 13.37 3.78 -8.18
CA LEU A 77 13.96 2.48 -8.50
C LEU A 77 13.61 2.04 -9.93
N LYS A 78 12.35 2.20 -10.36
CA LYS A 78 11.95 1.91 -11.74
C LYS A 78 12.74 2.72 -12.78
N LYS A 79 13.00 4.00 -12.49
CA LYS A 79 13.83 4.85 -13.37
C LYS A 79 15.27 4.36 -13.41
N GLU A 80 15.83 3.97 -12.28
CA GLU A 80 17.19 3.43 -12.21
C GLU A 80 17.32 2.11 -12.95
N ILE A 81 16.37 1.18 -12.76
CA ILE A 81 16.28 -0.06 -13.54
C ILE A 81 16.25 0.23 -15.05
N GLY A 82 15.44 1.22 -15.47
CA GLY A 82 15.37 1.64 -16.87
C GLY A 82 16.73 2.11 -17.40
N LYS A 83 17.40 3.01 -16.68
CA LYS A 83 18.73 3.52 -17.05
C LYS A 83 19.76 2.39 -17.17
N LEU A 84 19.85 1.52 -16.18
CA LEU A 84 20.80 0.40 -16.17
C LEU A 84 20.49 -0.61 -17.28
N SER A 85 19.20 -0.86 -17.56
CA SER A 85 18.80 -1.73 -18.66
C SER A 85 19.22 -1.17 -20.02
N ASP A 86 19.10 0.14 -20.21
CA ASP A 86 19.51 0.79 -21.46
C ASP A 86 21.03 0.83 -21.60
N GLU A 87 21.76 1.04 -20.51
CA GLU A 87 23.22 0.94 -20.47
C GLU A 87 23.71 -0.48 -20.80
N LEU A 88 23.08 -1.52 -20.23
CA LEU A 88 23.40 -2.91 -20.53
C LEU A 88 23.17 -3.22 -22.02
N LYS A 89 22.04 -2.79 -22.59
CA LYS A 89 21.75 -2.97 -24.03
C LYS A 89 22.79 -2.25 -24.88
N HIS A 90 23.15 -1.02 -24.51
CA HIS A 90 24.13 -0.23 -25.25
C HIS A 90 25.51 -0.90 -25.25
N LEU A 91 26.01 -1.32 -24.08
CA LEU A 91 27.29 -2.02 -23.95
C LEU A 91 27.27 -3.37 -24.68
N SER A 92 26.16 -4.10 -24.58
CA SER A 92 25.98 -5.38 -25.27
C SER A 92 25.99 -5.19 -26.80
N GLN A 93 25.40 -4.11 -27.31
CA GLN A 93 25.44 -3.77 -28.73
C GLN A 93 26.86 -3.41 -29.17
N ILE A 94 27.58 -2.57 -28.42
CA ILE A 94 28.99 -2.24 -28.68
C ILE A 94 29.85 -3.52 -28.75
N LEU A 95 29.66 -4.43 -27.78
CA LEU A 95 30.38 -5.70 -27.78
C LEU A 95 30.04 -6.54 -29.00
N LYS A 96 28.76 -6.65 -29.36
CA LYS A 96 28.32 -7.41 -30.54
C LYS A 96 28.89 -6.84 -31.83
N ASP A 97 28.94 -5.52 -31.95
CA ASP A 97 29.51 -4.84 -33.12
C ASP A 97 31.03 -5.07 -33.20
N HIS A 98 31.73 -5.02 -32.07
CA HIS A 98 33.16 -5.36 -32.00
C HIS A 98 33.42 -6.83 -32.36
N GLU A 99 32.58 -7.77 -31.92
CA GLU A 99 32.74 -9.19 -32.25
C GLU A 99 32.80 -9.44 -33.76
N GLN A 100 32.04 -8.69 -34.57
CA GLN A 100 32.02 -8.83 -36.03
C GLN A 100 33.33 -8.41 -36.71
N ILE A 101 34.17 -7.62 -36.03
CA ILE A 101 35.43 -7.10 -36.58
C ILE A 101 36.64 -7.60 -35.79
N CYS A 102 36.42 -8.41 -34.75
CA CYS A 102 37.46 -8.84 -33.84
C CYS A 102 38.41 -9.82 -34.53
N PRO A 103 39.68 -9.46 -34.78
CA PRO A 103 40.63 -10.34 -35.47
C PRO A 103 40.89 -11.63 -34.69
N TYR A 104 40.73 -11.61 -33.36
CA TYR A 104 40.91 -12.78 -32.50
C TYR A 104 39.74 -13.77 -32.56
N LEU A 105 38.52 -13.32 -32.90
CA LEU A 105 37.36 -14.20 -33.11
C LEU A 105 37.24 -14.64 -34.57
N HIS A 106 37.76 -13.84 -35.50
CA HIS A 106 37.70 -14.10 -36.94
C HIS A 106 38.96 -14.79 -37.51
N CYS A 107 40.00 -15.02 -36.69
CA CYS A 107 41.18 -15.81 -37.06
C CYS A 107 41.06 -17.23 -36.49
N PRO A 108 41.29 -18.30 -37.28
CA PRO A 108 41.06 -19.69 -36.87
C PRO A 108 42.10 -20.26 -35.88
N VAL A 109 42.82 -19.41 -35.13
CA VAL A 109 43.69 -19.89 -34.05
C VAL A 109 42.84 -20.11 -32.81
N ASN A 110 42.47 -21.39 -32.61
CA ASN A 110 41.75 -21.96 -31.47
C ASN A 110 41.92 -21.18 -30.15
N TYR A 111 40.96 -20.33 -29.84
CA TYR A 111 40.68 -19.93 -28.46
C TYR A 111 39.34 -20.54 -28.07
N VAL A 112 39.41 -21.38 -27.04
CA VAL A 112 38.30 -22.09 -26.40
C VAL A 112 37.08 -21.17 -26.31
N THR A 113 36.02 -21.55 -27.02
CA THR A 113 34.68 -20.95 -26.89
C THR A 113 34.25 -21.05 -25.44
N MET A 114 34.45 -20.00 -24.65
CA MET A 114 33.73 -19.87 -23.39
C MET A 114 32.25 -19.71 -23.77
N PRO A 115 31.34 -20.58 -23.27
CA PRO A 115 29.93 -20.39 -23.49
C PRO A 115 29.56 -19.01 -22.94
N ARG A 116 29.14 -18.08 -23.81
CA ARG A 116 28.44 -16.89 -23.34
C ARG A 116 27.24 -17.41 -22.55
N VAL A 117 27.28 -17.21 -21.24
CA VAL A 117 26.14 -17.43 -20.34
C VAL A 117 25.02 -16.54 -20.87
N THR A 118 24.16 -17.14 -21.71
CA THR A 118 22.95 -16.50 -22.20
C THR A 118 22.04 -16.28 -21.01
N ASP A 119 21.51 -15.06 -20.96
CA ASP A 119 20.62 -14.53 -19.94
C ASP A 119 19.48 -15.48 -19.55
N THR A 120 19.68 -16.24 -18.47
CA THR A 120 18.57 -16.70 -17.64
C THR A 120 18.73 -16.06 -16.28
N VAL A 121 18.13 -14.88 -16.13
CA VAL A 121 17.82 -14.34 -14.80
C VAL A 121 16.71 -15.22 -14.24
N PRO A 122 16.90 -15.98 -13.14
CA PRO A 122 15.79 -16.67 -12.49
C PRO A 122 15.00 -15.62 -11.69
N GLY A 123 14.15 -14.89 -12.39
CA GLY A 123 13.17 -13.98 -11.80
C GLY A 123 11.95 -14.76 -11.32
N SER A 124 12.02 -15.36 -10.14
CA SER A 124 10.82 -15.72 -9.38
C SER A 124 11.16 -15.88 -7.90
N LEU A 125 10.97 -14.81 -7.13
CA LEU A 125 10.76 -14.93 -5.68
C LEU A 125 9.28 -15.27 -5.45
N PRO A 126 8.96 -16.28 -4.62
CA PRO A 126 7.58 -16.60 -4.30
C PRO A 126 6.95 -15.51 -3.43
N ARG A 127 5.65 -15.34 -3.65
CA ARG A 127 4.72 -14.38 -3.03
C ARG A 127 4.43 -14.69 -1.57
#